data_AF-A0A6S7IP22-F1
#
_entry.id   AF-A0A6S7IP22-F1
#
_cell.length_a   1.000
_cell.length_b   1.000
_cell.length_c   1.000
_cell.angle_alpha   90.00
_cell.angle_beta   90.00
_cell.angle_gamma   90.00
#
_symmetry.space_group_name_H-M   'P 1'
#
loop_
_entity.id
_entity.type
_entity.pdbx_description
1 polymer ?
#
loop_
_entity_poly.entity_id
_entity_poly.type
_entity_poly.pdbx_seq_one_letter_code
_entity_poly.pdbx_strand_id
1 'polypeptide(L)'
;MQIQLAECYRFAINFNVLEIEVPSIQRQSGSIDCGLFAIAFAYELASGNEHTIQSKQFKQHRMRDHLIRCLENGEFKPFPAQINNKRKREDPNIFEIELFCNCLMPEVSDDMILCDLCDHWFHFGCVNVKGIEGNEQWLCPKCTPPAS
;
A
#
# COMPACT_ATOMS: atom_id res chain seq x y z
N MET A 1 -6.53 -0.32 5.82
CA MET A 1 -5.60 -0.59 4.70
C MET A 1 -4.55 0.52 4.57
N GLN A 2 -4.92 1.80 4.52
CA GLN A 2 -3.96 2.91 4.38
C GLN A 2 -2.83 2.87 5.41
N ILE A 3 -3.16 2.68 6.70
CA ILE A 3 -2.17 2.53 7.78
C ILE A 3 -1.15 1.42 7.48
N GLN A 4 -1.62 0.23 7.13
CA GLN A 4 -0.75 -0.91 6.84
C GLN A 4 0.17 -0.65 5.65
N LEU A 5 -0.35 0.01 4.60
CA LEU A 5 0.46 0.37 3.43
C LEU A 5 1.51 1.41 3.79
N ALA A 6 1.14 2.47 4.52
CA ALA A 6 2.09 3.46 5.01
C ALA A 6 3.19 2.81 5.87
N GLU A 7 2.83 1.90 6.78
CA GLU A 7 3.81 1.15 7.60
C GLU A 7 4.77 0.29 6.76
N CYS A 8 4.24 -0.48 5.81
CA CYS A 8 5.04 -1.35 4.95
C CYS A 8 6.03 -0.56 4.09
N TYR A 9 5.62 0.61 3.61
CA TYR A 9 6.40 1.41 2.67
C TYR A 9 7.08 2.63 3.29
N ARG A 10 7.01 2.83 4.63
CA ARG A 10 7.52 4.02 5.33
C ARG A 10 8.95 4.42 5.01
N PHE A 11 9.81 3.46 4.66
CA PHE A 11 11.22 3.70 4.35
C PHE A 11 11.49 3.97 2.86
N ALA A 12 10.51 3.74 2.00
CA ALA A 12 10.61 3.97 0.56
C ALA A 12 10.07 5.35 0.15
N ILE A 13 9.57 6.14 1.11
CA ILE A 13 8.84 7.37 0.86
C ILE A 13 9.74 8.57 1.12
N ASN A 14 9.86 9.45 0.13
CA ASN A 14 10.61 10.72 0.23
C ASN A 14 9.70 11.96 0.26
N PHE A 15 8.38 11.76 0.24
CA PHE A 15 7.37 12.81 0.09
C PHE A 15 6.23 12.64 1.10
N ASN A 16 5.38 13.66 1.25
CA ASN A 16 4.21 13.61 2.14
C ASN A 16 3.02 12.85 1.52
N VAL A 17 3.23 12.09 0.44
CA VAL A 17 2.20 11.29 -0.24
C VAL A 17 2.80 9.95 -0.62
N LEU A 18 2.09 8.87 -0.30
CA LEU A 18 2.34 7.54 -0.80
C LEU A 18 1.39 7.26 -1.97
N GLU A 19 1.92 7.29 -3.18
CA GLU A 19 1.22 6.94 -4.41
C GLU A 19 1.25 5.43 -4.65
N ILE A 20 0.08 4.83 -4.88
CA ILE A 20 -0.07 3.38 -5.07
C ILE A 20 -0.76 3.13 -6.40
N GLU A 21 -0.05 2.45 -7.29
CA GLU A 21 -0.63 1.96 -8.54
C GLU A 21 -1.44 0.68 -8.30
N VAL A 22 -2.72 0.72 -8.63
CA VAL A 22 -3.64 -0.41 -8.56
C VAL A 22 -3.99 -0.86 -9.97
N PRO A 23 -3.30 -1.88 -10.52
CA PRO A 23 -3.51 -2.31 -11.89
C PRO A 23 -4.88 -3.00 -12.06
N SER A 24 -5.54 -2.74 -13.19
CA SER A 24 -6.78 -3.43 -13.59
C SER A 24 -6.46 -4.87 -14.04
N ILE A 25 -6.51 -5.80 -13.09
CA ILE A 25 -6.16 -7.22 -13.30
C ILE A 25 -7.38 -8.13 -13.20
N GLN A 26 -7.23 -9.41 -13.59
CA GLN A 26 -8.31 -10.38 -13.47
C GLN A 26 -8.76 -10.55 -12.01
N ARG A 27 -10.06 -10.41 -11.78
CA ARG A 27 -10.70 -10.73 -10.50
C ARG A 27 -11.08 -12.21 -10.46
N GLN A 28 -11.05 -12.80 -9.26
CA GLN A 28 -11.61 -14.12 -9.03
C GLN A 28 -13.12 -14.13 -9.32
N SER A 29 -13.63 -15.30 -9.72
CA SER A 29 -15.06 -15.60 -9.71
C SER A 29 -15.43 -16.35 -8.43
N GLY A 30 -16.42 -15.88 -7.69
CA GLY A 30 -16.79 -16.46 -6.38
C GLY A 30 -15.96 -15.91 -5.21
N SER A 31 -16.02 -16.56 -4.04
CA SER A 31 -15.47 -16.05 -2.78
C SER A 31 -14.26 -16.83 -2.22
N ILE A 32 -13.85 -17.93 -2.86
CA ILE A 32 -12.95 -18.92 -2.24
C ILE A 32 -11.52 -18.85 -2.79
N ASP A 33 -11.31 -18.29 -3.99
CA ASP A 33 -10.06 -18.42 -4.74
C ASP A 33 -9.14 -17.19 -4.62
N CYS A 34 -9.42 -16.24 -3.72
CA CYS A 34 -8.67 -14.97 -3.63
C CYS A 34 -7.20 -15.22 -3.31
N GLY A 35 -6.92 -16.20 -2.45
CA GLY A 35 -5.56 -16.64 -2.13
C GLY A 35 -4.82 -17.21 -3.35
N LEU A 36 -5.52 -17.94 -4.24
CA LEU A 36 -4.90 -18.48 -5.46
C LEU A 36 -4.47 -17.36 -6.41
N PHE A 37 -5.33 -16.35 -6.59
CA PHE A 37 -4.98 -15.17 -7.38
C PHE A 37 -3.88 -14.34 -6.74
N ALA A 38 -3.92 -14.14 -5.42
CA ALA A 38 -2.87 -13.42 -4.69
C ALA A 38 -1.50 -14.07 -4.91
N ILE A 39 -1.40 -15.40 -4.77
CA ILE A 39 -0.16 -16.16 -5.00
C ILE A 39 0.27 -16.09 -6.47
N ALA A 40 -0.67 -16.25 -7.41
CA ALA A 40 -0.36 -16.22 -8.83
C ALA A 40 0.18 -14.85 -9.27
N PHE A 41 -0.43 -13.75 -8.83
CA PHE A 41 0.09 -12.41 -9.12
C PHE A 41 1.41 -12.12 -8.40
N ALA A 42 1.57 -12.56 -7.14
CA ALA A 42 2.84 -12.45 -6.43
C ALA A 42 3.98 -13.16 -7.19
N TYR A 43 3.71 -14.33 -7.75
CA TYR A 43 4.66 -15.05 -8.60
C TYR A 43 5.05 -14.24 -9.85
N GLU A 44 4.08 -13.68 -10.58
CA GLU A 44 4.36 -12.90 -11.79
C GLU A 44 5.19 -11.65 -11.47
N LEU A 45 4.86 -10.93 -10.39
CA LEU A 45 5.63 -9.77 -9.93
C LEU A 45 7.05 -10.15 -9.52
N ALA A 46 7.21 -11.22 -8.73
CA ALA A 46 8.52 -11.71 -8.31
C ALA A 46 9.37 -12.22 -9.48
N SER A 47 8.73 -12.60 -10.59
CA SER A 47 9.39 -13.08 -11.82
C SER A 47 9.71 -11.95 -12.81
N GLY A 48 9.43 -10.68 -12.50
CA GLY A 48 9.66 -9.55 -13.40
C GLY A 48 8.66 -9.44 -14.56
N ASN A 49 7.46 -10.00 -14.41
CA ASN A 49 6.43 -10.02 -15.45
C ASN A 49 5.38 -8.91 -15.27
N GLU A 50 5.69 -7.83 -14.55
CA GLU A 50 4.75 -6.74 -14.24
C GLU A 50 4.05 -6.17 -15.50
N HIS A 51 4.74 -6.10 -16.63
CA HIS A 51 4.18 -5.55 -17.88
C HIS A 51 3.10 -6.42 -18.54
N THR A 52 2.88 -7.65 -18.03
CA THR A 52 1.94 -8.62 -18.60
C THR A 52 0.75 -8.93 -17.68
N ILE A 53 0.76 -8.48 -16.43
CA ILE A 53 -0.25 -8.86 -15.43
C ILE A 53 -1.68 -8.44 -15.82
N GLN A 54 -1.83 -7.29 -16.50
CA GLN A 54 -3.14 -6.78 -16.94
C GLN A 54 -3.77 -7.63 -18.05
N SER A 55 -2.95 -8.14 -18.97
CA SER A 55 -3.39 -9.00 -20.08
C SER A 55 -3.41 -10.48 -19.72
N LYS A 56 -2.88 -10.86 -18.55
CA LYS A 56 -2.88 -12.23 -18.05
C LYS A 56 -4.30 -12.67 -17.66
N GLN A 57 -4.69 -13.85 -18.13
CA GLN A 57 -5.95 -14.50 -17.75
C GLN A 57 -5.67 -15.91 -17.22
N PHE A 58 -5.67 -16.04 -15.90
CA PHE A 58 -5.57 -17.29 -15.17
C PHE A 58 -6.80 -18.19 -15.40
N LYS A 59 -6.53 -19.47 -15.61
CA LYS A 59 -7.51 -20.54 -15.68
C LYS A 59 -7.87 -20.98 -14.27
N GLN A 60 -8.74 -20.22 -13.60
CA GLN A 60 -9.10 -20.37 -12.17
C GLN A 60 -9.34 -21.83 -11.74
N HIS A 61 -10.11 -22.59 -12.52
CA HIS A 61 -10.41 -24.00 -12.23
C HIS A 61 -9.18 -24.93 -12.15
N ARG A 62 -8.01 -24.50 -12.65
CA ARG A 62 -6.75 -25.28 -12.61
C ARG A 62 -5.76 -24.76 -11.58
N MET A 63 -6.02 -23.61 -10.95
CA MET A 63 -5.05 -22.95 -10.06
C MET A 63 -4.84 -23.73 -8.77
N ARG A 64 -5.90 -24.32 -8.20
CA ARG A 64 -5.82 -25.08 -6.94
C ARG A 64 -4.94 -26.32 -7.10
N ASP A 65 -5.24 -27.16 -8.09
CA ASP A 65 -4.44 -28.36 -8.37
C ASP A 65 -3.00 -28.03 -8.74
N HIS A 66 -2.78 -26.90 -9.42
CA HIS A 66 -1.45 -26.41 -9.72
C HIS A 66 -0.68 -26.01 -8.46
N LEU A 67 -1.33 -25.26 -7.55
CA LEU A 67 -0.71 -24.86 -6.29
C LEU A 67 -0.34 -26.08 -5.43
N ILE A 68 -1.23 -27.07 -5.33
CA ILE A 68 -0.95 -28.32 -4.62
C ILE A 68 0.32 -28.97 -5.17
N ARG A 69 0.42 -29.14 -6.50
CA ARG A 69 1.62 -29.70 -7.13
C ARG A 69 2.87 -28.84 -6.91
N CYS A 70 2.77 -27.52 -6.89
CA CYS A 70 3.92 -26.65 -6.61
C CYS A 70 4.44 -26.88 -5.19
N LEU A 71 3.53 -26.97 -4.21
CA LEU A 71 3.86 -27.18 -2.81
C LEU A 71 4.45 -28.59 -2.58
N GLU A 72 3.85 -29.63 -3.16
CA GLU A 72 4.35 -31.01 -3.07
C GLU A 72 5.76 -31.17 -3.66
N ASN A 73 6.06 -30.45 -4.76
CA ASN A 73 7.36 -30.48 -5.40
C ASN A 73 8.36 -29.48 -4.81
N GLY A 74 7.94 -28.61 -3.87
CA GLY A 74 8.78 -27.56 -3.30
C GLY A 74 9.22 -26.47 -4.29
N GLU A 75 8.55 -26.34 -5.43
CA GLU A 75 8.94 -25.43 -6.51
C GLU A 75 7.71 -24.72 -7.09
N PHE A 76 7.70 -23.38 -7.04
CA PHE A 76 6.66 -22.58 -7.67
C PHE A 76 6.90 -22.42 -9.17
N LYS A 77 5.84 -22.67 -9.95
CA LYS A 77 5.82 -22.50 -11.41
C LYS A 77 4.74 -21.51 -11.83
N PRO A 78 4.84 -20.90 -13.03
CA PRO A 78 3.82 -19.98 -13.52
C PRO A 78 2.44 -20.62 -13.49
N PHE A 79 1.47 -19.91 -12.92
CA PHE A 79 0.11 -20.43 -12.80
C PHE A 79 -0.54 -20.59 -14.19
N PRO A 80 -1.43 -21.60 -14.37
CA PRO A 80 -2.06 -21.84 -15.66
C PRO A 80 -2.81 -20.60 -16.15
N ALA A 81 -2.33 -20.00 -17.23
CA ALA A 81 -2.87 -18.75 -17.77
C ALA A 81 -2.77 -18.70 -19.29
N GLN A 82 -3.42 -17.70 -19.88
CA GLN A 82 -3.25 -17.28 -21.26
C GLN A 82 -3.11 -15.76 -21.32
N ILE A 83 -2.43 -15.25 -22.34
CA ILE A 83 -2.38 -13.82 -22.60
C ILE A 83 -3.58 -13.45 -23.47
N ASN A 84 -4.38 -12.52 -23.00
CA ASN A 84 -5.47 -11.96 -23.77
C ASN A 84 -5.02 -10.67 -24.47
N ASN A 85 -4.50 -10.82 -25.69
CA ASN A 85 -4.04 -9.70 -26.53
C ASN A 85 -5.17 -8.73 -26.95
N LYS A 86 -6.44 -9.07 -26.70
CA LYS A 86 -7.57 -8.17 -26.99
C LYS A 86 -7.84 -7.19 -25.86
N ARG A 87 -7.30 -7.42 -24.65
CA ARG A 87 -7.37 -6.43 -23.57
C ARG A 87 -6.46 -5.27 -23.94
N LYS A 88 -7.06 -4.08 -24.11
CA LYS A 88 -6.29 -2.84 -24.11
C LYS A 88 -5.66 -2.70 -22.73
N ARG A 89 -4.41 -2.23 -22.68
CA ARG A 89 -3.82 -1.79 -21.42
C ARG A 89 -4.71 -0.66 -20.89
N GLU A 90 -5.20 -0.85 -19.68
CA GLU A 90 -5.92 0.16 -18.95
C GLU A 90 -4.90 0.86 -18.06
N ASP A 91 -4.98 2.19 -18.00
CA ASP A 91 -4.15 2.93 -17.06
C ASP A 91 -4.46 2.44 -15.64
N PRO A 92 -3.43 2.19 -14.81
CA PRO A 92 -3.65 1.76 -13.45
C PRO A 92 -4.45 2.83 -12.71
N ASN A 93 -5.32 2.39 -11.80
CA ASN A 93 -5.96 3.34 -10.89
C ASN A 93 -4.91 3.79 -9.88
N ILE A 94 -4.73 5.09 -9.72
CA ILE A 94 -3.81 5.65 -8.75
C ILE A 94 -4.57 5.92 -7.45
N PHE A 95 -4.04 5.40 -6.36
CA PHE A 95 -4.56 5.62 -5.02
C PHE A 95 -3.49 6.32 -4.19
N GLU A 96 -3.81 7.51 -3.69
CA GLU A 96 -2.88 8.31 -2.90
C GLU A 96 -3.24 8.23 -1.41
N ILE A 97 -2.21 8.16 -0.58
CA ILE A 97 -2.31 8.26 0.88
C ILE A 97 -1.50 9.48 1.30
N GLU A 98 -2.18 10.51 1.80
CA GLU A 98 -1.50 11.65 2.44
C GLU A 98 -0.85 11.22 3.74
N LEU A 99 0.37 11.71 3.98
CA LEU A 99 1.19 11.38 5.13
C LEU A 99 1.54 12.65 5.88
N PHE A 100 1.51 12.53 7.20
CA PHE A 100 1.74 13.61 8.12
C PHE A 100 2.73 13.17 9.18
N CYS A 101 3.10 14.14 10.02
CA CYS A 101 3.99 13.99 11.13
C CYS A 101 5.39 13.50 10.71
N ASN A 102 6.32 13.53 11.65
CA ASN A 102 7.65 12.96 11.45
C ASN A 102 7.63 11.43 11.32
N CYS A 103 6.51 10.77 11.66
CA CYS A 103 6.35 9.32 11.52
C CYS A 103 5.93 8.89 10.11
N LEU A 104 5.62 9.83 9.20
CA LEU A 104 5.16 9.58 7.83
C LEU A 104 3.95 8.63 7.80
N MET A 105 2.97 8.90 8.66
CA MET A 105 1.74 8.14 8.76
C MET A 105 0.55 9.04 8.40
N PRO A 106 -0.53 8.48 7.82
CA PRO A 106 -1.75 9.23 7.56
C PRO A 106 -2.40 9.71 8.85
N GLU A 107 -3.53 10.41 8.74
CA GLU A 107 -4.41 10.64 9.88
C GLU A 107 -4.81 9.27 10.47
N VAL A 108 -4.26 8.97 11.64
CA VAL A 108 -4.64 7.78 12.42
C VAL A 108 -5.71 8.21 13.42
N SER A 109 -6.32 7.26 14.13
CA SER A 109 -7.39 7.52 15.12
C SER A 109 -7.00 8.45 16.30
N ASP A 110 -5.81 9.04 16.29
CA ASP A 110 -5.31 9.97 17.30
C ASP A 110 -5.54 11.40 16.81
N ASP A 111 -5.80 12.32 17.75
CA ASP A 111 -5.96 13.73 17.42
C ASP A 111 -4.66 14.30 16.80
N MET A 112 -4.81 15.33 15.97
CA MET A 112 -3.70 15.97 15.28
C MET A 112 -3.64 17.47 15.59
N ILE A 113 -2.41 17.99 15.62
CA ILE A 113 -2.11 19.40 15.89
C ILE A 113 -1.28 20.00 14.76
N LEU A 114 -1.63 21.21 14.33
CA LEU A 114 -0.90 21.98 13.33
C LEU A 114 0.19 22.80 14.00
N CYS A 115 1.40 22.78 13.46
CA CYS A 115 2.45 23.70 13.87
C CYS A 115 2.23 25.09 13.27
N ASP A 116 2.12 26.12 14.11
CA ASP A 116 1.87 27.51 13.67
C ASP A 116 3.03 28.16 12.88
N LEU A 117 4.20 27.51 12.80
CA LEU A 117 5.36 28.03 12.06
C LEU A 117 5.61 27.31 10.74
N CYS A 118 5.45 25.98 10.67
CA CYS A 118 5.79 25.20 9.48
C CYS A 118 4.58 24.60 8.77
N ASP A 119 3.36 24.86 9.26
CA ASP A 119 2.10 24.37 8.70
C ASP A 119 2.06 22.85 8.51
N HIS A 120 2.82 22.10 9.31
CA HIS A 120 2.83 20.64 9.28
C HIS A 120 2.01 20.06 10.43
N TRP A 121 1.26 19.00 10.14
CA TRP A 121 0.42 18.29 11.10
C TRP A 121 1.19 17.20 11.84
N PHE A 122 0.92 17.06 13.13
CA PHE A 122 1.55 16.06 14.00
C PHE A 122 0.50 15.31 14.82
N HIS A 123 0.65 14.00 14.98
CA HIS A 123 -0.20 13.23 15.89
C HIS A 123 0.14 13.58 17.33
N PHE A 124 -0.88 13.73 18.18
CA PHE A 124 -0.73 14.06 19.59
C PHE A 124 0.25 13.11 20.29
N GLY A 125 0.11 11.80 20.08
CA GLY A 125 0.99 10.79 20.63
C GLY A 125 2.43 10.85 20.13
N CYS A 126 2.66 11.33 18.90
CA CYS A 126 4.02 11.48 18.35
C CYS A 126 4.77 12.69 18.95
N VAL A 127 4.05 13.70 19.41
CA VAL A 127 4.63 14.92 20.00
C VAL A 127 4.29 15.10 21.48
N ASN A 128 3.71 14.08 22.13
CA ASN A 128 3.32 14.06 23.54
C ASN A 128 2.36 15.20 23.97
N VAL A 129 1.45 15.60 23.08
CA VAL A 129 0.37 16.54 23.40
C VAL A 129 -0.77 15.76 24.06
N LYS A 130 -1.26 16.23 25.21
CA LYS A 130 -2.35 15.57 25.97
C LYS A 130 -3.70 16.27 25.85
N GLY A 131 -3.74 17.33 25.06
CA GLY A 131 -4.84 18.29 24.97
C GLY A 131 -4.27 19.70 24.79
N ILE A 132 -5.00 20.54 24.07
CA ILE A 132 -4.67 21.96 23.90
C ILE A 132 -5.71 22.74 24.69
N GLU A 133 -5.29 23.51 25.69
CA GLU A 133 -6.17 24.50 26.32
C GLU A 133 -6.26 25.72 25.38
N GLY A 134 -7.47 26.26 25.18
CA GLY A 134 -7.80 27.06 24.00
C GLY A 134 -6.90 28.28 23.72
N ASN A 135 -6.72 28.58 22.42
CA ASN A 135 -5.99 29.71 21.82
C ASN A 135 -4.46 29.77 22.01
N GLU A 136 -3.84 28.72 22.52
CA GLU A 136 -2.38 28.65 22.62
C GLU A 136 -1.74 28.32 21.27
N GLN A 137 -0.72 29.09 20.90
CA GLN A 137 0.13 28.77 19.75
C GLN A 137 0.94 27.50 20.07
N TRP A 138 1.01 26.58 19.12
CA TRP A 138 1.79 25.36 19.24
C TRP A 138 2.86 25.27 18.16
N LEU A 139 4.09 25.02 18.59
CA LEU A 139 5.25 24.81 17.73
C LEU A 139 5.75 23.38 17.89
N CYS A 140 5.97 22.71 16.75
CA CYS A 140 6.53 21.36 16.76
C CYS A 140 7.98 21.34 17.28
N PRO A 141 8.52 20.17 17.69
CA PRO A 141 9.88 20.08 18.25
C PRO A 141 11.01 20.58 17.35
N LYS A 142 10.79 20.68 16.02
CA LYS A 142 11.75 21.26 15.07
C LYS A 142 11.68 22.79 15.01
N CYS A 143 10.52 23.36 15.35
CA CYS A 143 10.23 24.79 15.33
C CYS A 143 10.36 25.43 16.71
N THR A 144 10.34 24.64 17.79
CA THR A 144 10.64 25.13 19.14
C THR A 144 12.12 25.47 19.25
N PRO A 145 12.50 26.70 19.63
CA PRO A 145 13.90 27.05 19.87
C PRO A 145 14.44 26.24 21.06
N PRO A 146 15.73 25.81 21.05
CA PRO A 146 16.34 25.25 22.25
C PRO A 146 16.33 26.30 23.36
N ALA A 147 15.99 25.88 24.59
CA ALA A 147 15.99 26.77 25.74
C ALA A 147 17.40 27.33 25.97
N SER A 148 17.50 28.66 26.00
CA SER A 148 18.73 29.42 26.27
C SER A 148 19.28 29.18 27.67
#